data_AF-A0A1W1DGN2-F1
#
_entry.id   AF-A0A1W1DGN2-F1
#
_cell.length_a   1.000
_cell.length_b   1.000
_cell.length_c   1.000
_cell.angle_alpha   90.00
_cell.angle_beta   90.00
_cell.angle_gamma   90.00
#
_symmetry.space_group_name_H-M   'P 1'
#
loop_
_entity.id
_entity.type
_entity.pdbx_description
1 polymer ?
#
loop_
_entity_poly.entity_id
_entity_poly.type
_entity_poly.pdbx_seq_one_letter_code
_entity_poly.pdbx_strand_id
1 'polypeptide(L)' 'MWTIAFQTGNYRGEVEKIIGEDIINIYVPTTPNPTSGFFIMLPKDDVIELDMSVDEAFKLIISTGVVTPN' A
#
# COMPACT_ATOMS: atom_id res chain seq x y z
N MET A 1 -7.65 -8.57 9.40
CA MET A 1 -7.79 -7.10 9.26
C MET A 1 -7.07 -6.73 7.98
N TRP A 2 -7.66 -5.89 7.12
CA TRP A 2 -7.10 -5.51 5.82
C TRP A 2 -6.86 -4.01 5.76
N THR A 3 -5.89 -3.57 4.96
CA THR A 3 -5.60 -2.15 4.72
C THR A 3 -5.37 -1.92 3.23
N ILE A 4 -5.79 -0.76 2.74
CA ILE A 4 -5.39 -0.29 1.41
C ILE A 4 -4.06 0.44 1.55
N ALA A 5 -3.19 0.22 0.58
CA ALA A 5 -1.88 0.82 0.55
C ALA A 5 -1.39 0.98 -0.89
N PHE A 6 -0.38 1.81 -1.09
CA PHE A 6 0.16 2.11 -2.41
C PHE A 6 1.57 1.56 -2.54
N GLN A 7 1.81 0.70 -3.53
CA GLN A 7 3.17 0.31 -3.87
C GLN A 7 3.91 1.51 -4.46
N THR A 8 4.98 1.93 -3.79
CA THR A 8 5.81 3.08 -4.20
C THR A 8 7.05 2.64 -4.97
N GLY A 9 7.41 1.36 -4.91
CA GLY A 9 8.47 0.78 -5.71
C GLY A 9 8.89 -0.62 -5.24
N ASN A 10 9.82 -1.23 -5.96
CA ASN A 10 10.50 -2.44 -5.51
C ASN A 10 11.70 -2.05 -4.64
N TYR A 11 12.04 -2.87 -3.66
CA TYR A 11 13.22 -2.68 -2.84
C TYR A 11 14.33 -3.65 -3.27
N ARG A 12 15.56 -3.15 -3.39
CA ARG A 12 16.76 -3.98 -3.53
C ARG A 12 17.81 -3.49 -2.57
N GLY A 13 18.31 -4.36 -1.70
CA GLY A 13 19.26 -3.92 -0.67
C GLY A 13 19.45 -4.86 0.50
N GLU A 14 19.79 -4.27 1.65
CA GLU A 14 20.09 -5.02 2.87
C GLU A 14 18.88 -5.82 3.38
N VAL A 15 17.70 -5.21 3.38
CA VAL A 15 16.47 -5.84 3.89
C VAL A 15 16.11 -7.08 3.07
N GLU A 16 16.13 -6.99 1.75
CA GLU A 16 15.93 -8.13 0.83
C GLU A 16 16.95 -9.26 1.09
N LYS A 17 18.23 -8.94 1.33
CA LYS A 17 19.26 -9.94 1.64
C LYS A 17 19.05 -10.63 2.99
N ILE A 18 18.57 -9.90 3.99
CA ILE A 18 18.32 -10.42 5.34
C ILE A 18 17.07 -11.31 5.35
N ILE A 19 16.00 -10.87 4.69
CA ILE A 19 14.72 -11.59 4.67
C ILE A 19 14.77 -12.74 3.67
N GLY A 20 15.51 -12.60 2.56
CA GLY A 20 15.64 -13.61 1.52
C GLY A 20 14.43 -13.71 0.58
N GLU A 21 13.60 -12.67 0.54
CA GLU A 21 12.37 -12.60 -0.26
C GLU A 21 12.33 -11.31 -1.08
N ASP A 22 11.54 -11.30 -2.15
CA ASP A 22 11.30 -10.11 -2.96
C ASP A 22 10.51 -9.08 -2.14
N ILE A 23 11.18 -7.98 -1.76
CA ILE A 23 10.58 -6.94 -0.93
C ILE A 23 10.04 -5.78 -1.78
N ILE A 24 8.87 -5.28 -1.41
CA ILE A 24 8.27 -4.08 -1.98
C ILE A 24 8.10 -2.98 -0.95
N ASN A 25 8.18 -1.74 -1.43
CA ASN A 25 7.96 -0.53 -0.66
C ASN A 25 6.50 -0.12 -0.75
N ILE A 26 5.85 0.04 0.39
CA ILE A 26 4.43 0.38 0.47
C ILE A 26 4.22 1.59 1.35
N TYR A 27 3.35 2.51 0.90
CA TYR A 27 2.82 3.59 1.71
C TYR A 27 1.40 3.26 2.16
N VAL A 28 1.19 3.19 3.48
CA VAL A 28 -0.13 3.00 4.10
C VAL A 28 -0.65 4.34 4.60
N PRO A 29 -1.62 4.96 3.92
CA PRO A 29 -2.18 6.24 4.33
C PRO A 29 -3.09 6.09 5.54
N THR A 30 -3.31 7.19 6.25
CA THR A 30 -4.40 7.31 7.22
C THR A 30 -5.64 7.93 6.58
N THR A 31 -6.80 7.57 7.10
CA THR A 31 -8.09 8.14 6.69
C THR A 31 -8.50 9.28 7.63
N PRO A 32 -9.09 10.39 7.14
CA PRO A 32 -9.36 10.71 5.74
C PRO A 32 -8.19 11.42 5.03
N ASN A 33 -7.10 11.74 5.73
CA ASN A 33 -6.03 12.56 5.18
C ASN A 33 -4.87 11.71 4.60
N PRO A 34 -4.82 11.53 3.26
CA PRO A 34 -3.88 10.62 2.62
C PRO A 34 -2.42 11.11 2.62
N THR A 35 -2.15 12.31 3.16
CA THR A 35 -0.80 12.87 3.25
C THR A 35 0.01 12.32 4.42
N SER A 36 -0.64 11.72 5.41
CA SER A 36 0.01 11.10 6.57
C SER A 36 -0.22 9.60 6.58
N GLY A 37 0.76 8.86 7.10
CA GLY A 37 0.74 7.40 7.03
C GLY A 37 2.06 6.78 7.45
N PHE A 38 2.19 5.50 7.12
CA PHE A 38 3.37 4.69 7.40
C PHE A 38 4.04 4.28 6.10
N PHE A 39 5.37 4.25 6.12
CA PHE A 39 6.14 3.52 5.13
C PHE A 39 6.41 2.11 5.68
N ILE A 40 6.07 1.09 4.90
CA ILE A 40 6.24 -0.31 5.27
C ILE A 40 6.95 -1.04 4.14
N MET A 41 7.86 -1.92 4.49
CA MET A 41 8.49 -2.89 3.59
C MET A 41 7.95 -4.27 3.92
N LEU A 42 7.54 -5.02 2.91
CA LEU A 42 7.00 -6.37 3.09
C LEU A 42 7.30 -7.27 1.88
N PRO A 43 7.28 -8.59 2.09
CA PRO A 43 7.35 -9.55 0.99
C PRO A 43 6.23 -9.33 -0.02
N LYS A 44 6.56 -9.47 -1.30
CA LYS A 44 5.58 -9.33 -2.38
C LYS A 44 4.45 -10.36 -2.28
N ASP A 45 4.70 -11.52 -1.72
CA ASP A 45 3.71 -12.60 -1.59
C ASP A 45 2.69 -12.34 -0.45
N ASP A 46 2.96 -11.35 0.42
CA ASP A 46 2.06 -10.95 1.51
C ASP A 46 1.05 -9.86 1.10
N VAL A 47 1.05 -9.44 -0.17
CA VAL A 47 0.12 -8.45 -0.71
C VAL A 47 -0.78 -9.00 -1.80
N ILE A 48 -1.92 -8.34 -1.96
CA ILE A 48 -2.87 -8.61 -3.03
C ILE A 48 -2.95 -7.34 -3.89
N GLU A 49 -2.51 -7.42 -5.14
CA GLU A 49 -2.71 -6.35 -6.12
C GLU A 49 -4.21 -6.21 -6.41
N LEU A 50 -4.69 -4.97 -6.46
CA LEU A 50 -6.08 -4.64 -6.74
C LEU A 50 -6.19 -4.09 -8.16
N ASP A 51 -7.29 -4.41 -8.85
CA ASP A 51 -7.63 -3.85 -10.16
C ASP A 51 -8.04 -2.36 -10.10
N MET A 52 -8.17 -1.82 -8.89
CA MET A 52 -8.57 -0.45 -8.60
C MET A 52 -7.51 0.56 -9.03
N SER A 53 -7.92 1.66 -9.65
CA SER A 53 -7.00 2.76 -9.94
C SER A 53 -6.55 3.50 -8.68
N VAL A 54 -5.38 4.14 -8.74
CA VAL A 54 -4.84 4.96 -7.62
C VAL A 54 -5.82 6.07 -7.22
N ASP A 55 -6.45 6.73 -8.19
CA ASP A 55 -7.42 7.80 -7.97
C ASP A 55 -8.67 7.30 -7.24
N GLU A 56 -9.14 6.10 -7.55
CA GLU A 56 -10.26 5.46 -6.88
C GLU A 56 -9.92 5.07 -5.44
N ALA A 57 -8.73 4.51 -5.22
CA ALA A 57 -8.24 4.22 -3.88
C ALA A 57 -8.19 5.49 -3.02
N PHE A 58 -7.70 6.61 -3.56
CA PHE A 58 -7.72 7.88 -2.84
C PHE A 58 -9.13 8.35 -2.49
N LYS A 59 -10.10 8.26 -3.40
CA LYS A 59 -11.50 8.60 -3.11
C LYS A 59 -12.08 7.72 -1.99
N LEU A 60 -11.77 6.43 -2.00
CA LEU A 60 -12.21 5.50 -0.95
C LEU A 60 -11.61 5.85 0.41
N ILE A 61 -10.31 6.17 0.47
CA ILE A 61 -9.59 6.57 1.69
C ILE A 61 -10.12 7.90 2.25
N ILE A 62 -10.22 8.94 1.42
CA ILE A 62 -10.67 10.28 1.83
C ILE A 62 -12.11 10.24 2.32
N SER A 63 -12.95 9.43 1.67
CA SER A 63 -14.34 9.26 2.06
C SER A 63 -14.55 8.32 3.25
N THR A 64 -13.48 7.80 3.87
CA THR A 64 -13.56 6.83 4.97
C THR A 64 -14.39 5.59 4.64
N GLY A 65 -14.38 5.14 3.38
CA GLY A 65 -15.14 3.98 2.93
C GLY A 65 -16.51 4.27 2.31
N VAL A 66 -16.97 5.53 2.31
CA VAL A 66 -18.31 5.90 1.81
C VAL A 66 -18.40 5.85 0.29
N VAL A 67 -17.33 6.21 -0.42
CA VAL A 67 -17.27 6.16 -1.88
C VAL A 67 -16.64 4.84 -2.31
N THR A 68 -17.43 3.95 -2.90
CA THR A 68 -16.93 2.67 -3.45
C THR A 68 -16.42 2.86 -4.89
N PRO A 69 -15.18 2.45 -5.19
CA PRO A 69 -14.64 2.33 -6.55
C PRO A 69 -15.48 1.42 -7.44
N ASN A 70 -15.48 1.66 -8.76
CA ASN A 70 -16.22 0.84 -9.73
C ASN A 70 -15.37 -0.31 -10.27
#